data_AF-A0A970YT93-F1
#
_entry.id   AF-A0A970YT93-F1
#
_cell.length_a   1.000
_cell.length_b   1.000
_cell.length_c   1.000
_cell.angle_alpha   90.00
_cell.angle_beta   90.00
_cell.angle_gamma   90.00
#
_symmetry.space_group_name_H-M   'P 1'
#
loop_
_entity.id
_entity.type
_entity.pdbx_description
1 polymer ?
#
loop_
_entity_poly.entity_id
_entity_poly.type
_entity_poly.pdbx_seq_one_letter_code
_entity_poly.pdbx_strand_id
1 'polypeptide(L)'
;MKKIKFISLLVSFTAIIFSQQFADDDCVERILEDNAAIITAEETGKNPENYPTPEINITAPVQVQKAEYNYNIINYINWKIIVLLNAGFLAAIVVLYRRRKIELNKLRNKDLKENIKRLREEKIGSISDSKLKKIRTSLFGRKLKIDSNGAAITEIARKLSVSKGEVHLAAKLNLLYEQNK
;
A
#
# COMPACT_ATOMS: atom_id res chain seq x y z
N MET A 1 1.51 -20.92 2.17
CA MET A 1 1.31 -20.49 3.58
C MET A 1 2.57 -20.00 4.30
N LYS A 2 3.79 -20.50 4.03
CA LYS A 2 5.01 -20.08 4.78
C LYS A 2 5.38 -18.58 4.68
N LYS A 3 5.06 -17.89 3.58
CA LYS A 3 5.41 -16.47 3.36
C LYS A 3 4.60 -15.47 4.20
N ILE A 4 3.35 -15.82 4.55
CA ILE A 4 2.46 -14.94 5.34
C ILE A 4 2.93 -14.91 6.81
N LYS A 5 3.38 -16.06 7.33
CA LYS A 5 3.94 -16.15 8.69
C LYS A 5 5.22 -15.31 8.84
N PHE A 6 6.05 -15.22 7.79
CA PHE A 6 7.27 -14.43 7.82
C PHE A 6 7.01 -12.91 7.87
N ILE A 7 6.03 -12.42 7.11
CA ILE A 7 5.65 -11.00 7.13
C ILE A 7 5.03 -10.62 8.48
N SER A 8 4.16 -11.47 9.02
CA SER A 8 3.60 -11.29 10.36
C SER A 8 4.69 -11.20 11.44
N LEU A 9 5.71 -12.07 11.36
CA LEU A 9 6.82 -12.08 12.31
C LEU A 9 7.66 -10.78 12.23
N LEU A 10 7.88 -10.28 11.01
CA LEU A 10 8.64 -9.06 10.76
C LEU A 10 7.92 -7.82 11.27
N VAL A 11 6.59 -7.74 11.07
CA VAL A 11 5.75 -6.66 11.60
C VAL A 11 5.71 -6.68 13.14
N SER A 12 5.58 -7.86 13.76
CA SER A 12 5.63 -7.98 15.22
C SER A 12 7.01 -7.61 15.79
N PHE A 13 8.09 -7.96 15.09
CA PHE A 13 9.45 -7.62 15.53
C PHE A 13 9.70 -6.11 15.46
N THR A 14 9.23 -5.45 14.41
CA THR A 14 9.29 -3.97 14.31
C THR A 14 8.44 -3.29 15.38
N ALA A 15 7.28 -3.86 15.74
CA ALA A 15 6.42 -3.30 16.80
C ALA A 15 7.06 -3.43 18.19
N ILE A 16 7.75 -4.54 18.48
CA ILE A 16 8.45 -4.75 19.76
C ILE A 16 9.61 -3.75 19.91
N ILE A 17 10.41 -3.56 18.85
CA ILE A 17 11.50 -2.57 18.86
C ILE A 17 10.94 -1.16 19.06
N PHE A 18 9.83 -0.83 18.40
CA PHE A 18 9.16 0.46 18.57
C PHE A 18 8.66 0.63 20.02
N SER A 19 8.05 -0.38 20.63
CA SER A 19 7.54 -0.31 22.01
C SER A 19 8.63 -0.19 23.08
N GLN A 20 9.82 -0.75 22.86
CA GLN A 20 10.95 -0.54 23.78
C GLN A 20 11.49 0.88 23.72
N GLN A 21 11.36 1.55 22.58
CA GLN A 21 11.87 2.91 22.36
C GLN A 21 11.01 3.99 23.02
N PHE A 22 9.68 3.80 23.11
CA PHE A 22 8.81 4.72 23.85
C PHE A 22 8.89 4.55 25.38
N ALA A 23 9.35 3.41 25.87
CA ALA A 23 9.53 3.19 27.31
C ALA A 23 10.73 3.96 27.88
N ASP A 24 11.74 4.25 27.05
CA ASP A 24 12.94 4.99 27.47
C ASP A 24 12.76 6.52 27.33
N ASP A 25 11.91 7.00 26.41
CA ASP A 25 11.68 8.44 26.20
C ASP A 25 11.00 9.12 27.42
N ASP A 26 10.11 8.44 28.14
CA ASP A 26 9.49 8.94 29.39
C ASP A 26 10.53 9.15 30.53
N CYS A 27 11.64 8.39 30.52
CA CYS A 27 12.72 8.54 31.49
C CYS A 27 13.59 9.77 31.20
N VAL A 28 13.76 10.12 29.92
CA VAL A 28 14.58 11.27 29.50
C VAL A 28 13.86 12.58 29.79
N GLU A 29 12.53 12.63 29.63
CA GLU A 29 11.73 13.83 29.96
C GLU A 29 11.76 14.13 31.47
N ARG A 30 11.69 13.11 32.34
CA ARG A 30 11.86 13.27 33.79
C ARG A 30 13.25 13.76 34.20
N ILE A 31 14.31 13.27 33.57
CA ILE A 31 15.68 13.72 33.86
C ILE A 31 15.89 15.18 33.41
N LEU A 32 15.20 15.62 32.35
CA LEU A 32 15.22 17.03 31.92
C LEU A 32 14.41 17.94 32.84
N GLU A 33 13.26 17.49 33.35
CA GLU A 33 12.47 18.24 34.34
C GLU A 33 13.19 18.37 35.69
N ASP A 34 13.80 17.30 36.19
CA ASP A 34 14.55 17.32 37.44
C ASP A 34 15.79 18.24 37.36
N ASN A 35 16.47 18.26 36.20
CA ASN A 35 17.61 19.16 35.99
C ASN A 35 17.20 20.62 35.76
N ALA A 36 16.05 20.88 35.13
CA ALA A 36 15.51 22.23 34.97
C ALA A 36 15.05 22.84 36.32
N ALA A 37 14.56 22.01 37.24
CA ALA A 37 14.20 22.41 38.60
C ALA A 37 15.42 22.81 39.46
N ILE A 38 16.57 22.15 39.27
CA ILE A 38 17.82 22.47 39.97
C ILE A 38 18.38 23.83 39.52
N ILE A 39 18.31 24.14 38.23
CA ILE A 39 18.79 25.41 37.67
C ILE A 39 17.89 26.59 38.08
N THR A 40 16.58 26.39 38.18
CA THR A 40 15.64 27.44 38.64
C THR A 40 15.68 27.71 40.15
N ALA A 41 16.11 26.73 40.96
CA ALA A 41 16.37 26.92 42.39
C ALA A 41 17.62 27.77 42.66
N GLU A 42 18.59 27.77 41.74
CA GLU A 42 19.83 28.54 41.86
C GLU A 42 19.64 30.02 41.45
N GLU A 43 18.70 30.31 40.54
CA GLU A 43 18.40 31.67 40.06
C GLU A 43 17.41 32.47 40.94
N THR A 44 16.65 31.82 41.83
CA THR A 44 15.77 32.53 42.76
C THR A 44 16.48 32.82 44.08
N GLY A 45 17.36 33.82 44.04
CA GLY A 45 18.00 34.42 45.21
C GLY A 45 16.98 34.86 46.27
N LYS A 46 16.71 33.98 47.23
CA LYS A 46 16.16 34.32 48.54
C LYS A 46 17.23 34.11 49.58
N ASN A 47 17.78 35.25 49.98
CA ASN A 47 18.71 35.49 51.08
C ASN A 47 18.28 34.77 52.38
N PRO A 48 19.09 33.88 52.96
CA PRO A 48 19.07 33.61 54.39
C PRO A 48 20.28 34.31 55.02
N GLU A 49 20.02 35.43 55.70
CA GLU A 49 20.99 35.99 56.62
C GLU A 49 21.33 34.95 57.70
N ASN A 50 22.65 34.75 57.88
CA ASN A 50 23.31 34.38 59.13
C ASN A 50 23.43 32.89 59.50
N TYR A 51 24.46 32.21 58.96
CA TYR A 51 25.15 31.10 59.62
C TYR A 51 26.66 31.13 59.35
N PRO A 52 27.51 30.74 60.33
CA PRO A 52 28.95 30.81 60.22
C PRO A 52 29.53 29.78 59.23
N THR A 53 30.46 30.28 58.45
CA THR A 53 31.25 29.64 57.38
C THR A 53 31.95 28.35 57.84
N PRO A 54 31.78 27.22 57.12
CA PRO A 54 32.82 26.22 57.01
C PRO A 54 33.66 26.47 55.74
N GLU A 55 34.98 26.38 55.89
CA GLU A 55 35.96 26.53 54.82
C GLU A 55 35.67 25.58 53.65
N ILE A 56 35.42 26.16 52.47
CA ILE A 56 35.23 25.41 51.23
C ILE A 56 36.62 25.12 50.64
N ASN A 57 37.04 23.88 50.77
CA ASN A 57 38.26 23.34 50.17
C ASN A 57 38.04 23.20 48.65
N ILE A 58 38.59 24.12 47.86
CA ILE A 58 38.50 24.13 46.39
C ILE A 58 39.28 22.93 45.85
N THR A 59 38.59 21.82 45.63
CA THR A 59 39.18 20.64 44.99
C THR A 59 38.71 20.58 43.53
N ALA A 60 39.64 20.92 42.63
CA ALA A 60 39.74 20.62 41.19
C ALA A 60 38.52 20.82 40.25
N PRO A 61 38.73 21.35 39.01
CA PRO A 61 37.66 21.48 38.03
C PRO A 61 37.16 20.11 37.54
N VAL A 62 35.86 19.87 37.69
CA VAL A 62 35.15 18.68 37.24
C VAL A 62 35.18 18.59 35.71
N GLN A 63 36.03 17.71 35.16
CA GLN A 63 36.13 17.38 33.73
C GLN A 63 35.13 16.28 33.34
N VAL A 64 33.85 16.44 33.64
CA VAL A 64 32.81 15.45 33.30
C VAL A 64 31.75 16.16 32.46
N GLN A 65 31.73 15.93 31.14
CA GLN A 65 30.56 16.12 30.25
C GLN A 65 30.85 15.98 28.74
N LYS A 66 32.10 15.87 28.30
CA LYS A 66 32.42 15.79 26.86
C LYS A 66 32.26 14.40 26.24
N ALA A 67 32.38 13.33 27.03
CA ALA A 67 32.29 11.95 26.56
C ALA A 67 30.84 11.47 26.34
N GLU A 68 29.90 11.93 27.16
CA GLU A 68 28.51 11.50 27.14
C GLU A 68 27.72 12.07 25.95
N TYR A 69 28.00 13.33 25.58
CA TYR A 69 27.38 13.97 24.40
C TYR A 69 27.75 13.28 23.07
N ASN A 70 28.97 12.73 22.99
CA ASN A 70 29.47 12.11 21.76
C ASN A 70 28.84 10.72 21.53
N TYR A 71 28.51 9.99 22.60
CA TYR A 71 27.81 8.71 22.53
C TYR A 71 26.38 8.86 21.96
N ASN A 72 25.66 9.89 22.40
CA ASN A 72 24.29 10.16 21.95
C ASN A 72 24.22 10.55 20.46
N ILE A 73 25.22 11.28 19.95
CA ILE A 73 25.29 11.64 18.52
C ILE A 73 25.55 10.42 17.63
N ILE A 74 26.47 9.54 18.05
CA ILE A 74 26.80 8.31 17.29
C ILE A 74 25.57 7.39 17.23
N ASN A 75 24.85 7.23 18.34
CA ASN A 75 23.62 6.42 18.38
C ASN A 75 22.51 7.00 17.50
N TYR A 76 22.35 8.32 17.49
CA TYR A 76 21.37 9.00 16.64
C TYR A 76 21.67 8.84 15.14
N ILE A 77 22.95 8.92 14.74
CA ILE A 77 23.38 8.68 13.36
C ILE A 77 23.14 7.21 12.97
N ASN A 78 23.49 6.27 13.84
CA ASN A 78 23.27 4.84 13.61
C ASN A 78 21.77 4.52 13.43
N TRP A 79 20.90 5.14 14.21
CA TRP A 79 19.45 4.97 14.08
C TRP A 79 18.93 5.44 12.71
N LYS A 80 19.36 6.63 12.25
CA LYS A 80 18.98 7.14 10.92
C LYS A 80 19.39 6.19 9.81
N ILE A 81 20.58 5.61 9.90
CA ILE A 81 21.08 4.64 8.92
C ILE A 81 20.18 3.40 8.92
N ILE A 82 19.83 2.86 10.09
CA ILE A 82 18.94 1.69 10.22
C ILE A 82 17.56 1.98 9.62
N VAL A 83 16.97 3.13 9.91
CA VAL A 83 15.67 3.54 9.37
C VAL A 83 15.73 3.66 7.84
N LEU A 84 16.78 4.29 7.30
CA LEU A 84 16.96 4.43 5.86
C LEU A 84 17.10 3.06 5.17
N LEU A 85 17.87 2.15 5.77
CA LEU A 85 18.09 0.79 5.25
C LEU A 85 16.78 0.00 5.21
N ASN A 86 15.98 0.08 6.28
CA ASN A 86 14.66 -0.56 6.35
C ASN A 86 13.68 0.03 5.32
N ALA A 87 13.64 1.36 5.18
CA ALA A 87 12.80 2.02 4.19
C ALA A 87 13.19 1.61 2.76
N GLY A 88 14.49 1.53 2.46
CA GLY A 88 15.01 1.05 1.19
C GLY A 88 14.63 -0.42 0.92
N PHE A 89 14.73 -1.26 1.94
CA PHE A 89 14.36 -2.68 1.81
C PHE A 89 12.86 -2.87 1.54
N LEU A 90 12.02 -2.10 2.22
CA LEU A 90 10.57 -2.13 2.05
C LEU A 90 10.16 -1.64 0.65
N ALA A 91 10.79 -0.56 0.17
CA ALA A 91 10.60 -0.08 -1.20
C ALA A 91 11.01 -1.14 -2.24
N ALA A 92 12.15 -1.81 -2.03
CA ALA A 92 12.62 -2.88 -2.93
C ALA A 92 11.64 -4.05 -2.99
N ILE A 93 11.09 -4.49 -1.84
CA ILE A 93 10.07 -5.53 -1.78
C ILE A 93 8.83 -5.15 -2.60
N VAL A 94 8.34 -3.92 -2.45
CA VAL A 94 7.16 -3.41 -3.18
C VAL A 94 7.42 -3.43 -4.69
N VAL A 95 8.58 -2.94 -5.13
CA VAL A 95 8.95 -2.91 -6.56
C VAL A 95 9.04 -4.34 -7.13
N LEU A 96 9.72 -5.25 -6.43
CA LEU A 96 9.84 -6.65 -6.87
C LEU A 96 8.49 -7.37 -6.92
N TYR A 97 7.61 -7.11 -5.94
CA TYR A 97 6.25 -7.64 -5.95
C TYR A 97 5.44 -7.15 -7.16
N ARG A 98 5.49 -5.83 -7.45
CA ARG A 98 4.82 -5.27 -8.62
C ARG A 98 5.35 -5.86 -9.93
N ARG A 99 6.67 -6.01 -10.07
CA ARG A 99 7.30 -6.62 -11.25
C ARG A 99 6.81 -8.06 -11.48
N ARG A 100 6.82 -8.89 -10.44
CA ARG A 100 6.32 -10.28 -10.52
C ARG A 100 4.84 -10.35 -10.90
N LYS A 101 3.99 -9.47 -10.35
CA LYS A 101 2.56 -9.42 -10.70
C LYS A 101 2.33 -9.13 -12.18
N ILE A 102 3.14 -8.24 -12.77
CA ILE A 102 3.06 -7.90 -14.20
C ILE A 102 3.48 -9.10 -15.06
N GLU A 103 4.56 -9.79 -14.71
CA GLU A 103 5.02 -10.98 -15.44
C GLU A 103 4.01 -12.13 -15.41
N LEU A 104 3.42 -12.41 -14.25
CA LEU A 104 2.36 -13.41 -14.12
C LEU A 104 1.15 -13.08 -15.00
N ASN A 105 0.75 -11.82 -15.05
CA ASN A 105 -0.32 -11.38 -15.94
C ASN A 105 0.05 -11.53 -17.42
N LYS A 106 1.31 -11.27 -17.79
CA LYS A 106 1.80 -11.49 -19.17
C LYS A 106 1.73 -12.97 -19.56
N LEU A 107 2.16 -13.87 -18.67
CA LEU A 107 2.09 -15.32 -18.90
C LEU A 107 0.65 -15.79 -19.07
N ARG A 108 -0.25 -15.41 -18.16
CA ARG A 108 -1.69 -15.73 -18.27
C ARG A 108 -2.30 -15.22 -19.58
N ASN A 109 -1.92 -14.01 -20.00
CA ASN A 109 -2.39 -13.45 -21.26
C ASN A 109 -1.76 -14.12 -22.49
N LYS A 110 -0.56 -14.71 -22.37
CA LYS A 110 0.08 -15.50 -23.43
C LYS A 110 -0.72 -16.77 -23.69
N ASP A 111 -1.08 -17.50 -22.65
CA ASP A 111 -1.87 -18.73 -22.76
C ASP A 111 -3.26 -18.43 -23.34
N LEU A 112 -3.91 -17.35 -22.90
CA LEU A 112 -5.18 -16.90 -23.48
C LEU A 112 -5.05 -16.57 -24.97
N LYS A 113 -3.99 -15.85 -25.37
CA LYS A 113 -3.74 -15.52 -26.78
C LYS A 113 -3.48 -16.77 -27.61
N GLU A 114 -2.76 -17.74 -27.05
CA GLU A 114 -2.49 -19.02 -27.70
C GLU A 114 -3.77 -19.84 -27.89
N ASN A 115 -4.64 -19.90 -26.87
CA ASN A 115 -5.93 -20.57 -26.99
C ASN A 115 -6.83 -19.90 -28.04
N ILE A 116 -6.86 -18.57 -28.09
CA ILE A 116 -7.58 -17.84 -29.16
C ILE A 116 -6.99 -18.14 -30.54
N LYS A 117 -5.66 -18.25 -30.65
CA LYS A 117 -4.99 -18.62 -31.91
C LYS A 117 -5.40 -20.03 -32.36
N ARG A 118 -5.37 -21.01 -31.46
CA ARG A 118 -5.80 -22.39 -31.73
C ARG A 118 -7.27 -22.46 -32.17
N LEU A 119 -8.17 -21.74 -31.50
CA LEU A 119 -9.59 -21.66 -31.91
C LEU A 119 -9.77 -21.12 -33.34
N ARG A 120 -8.94 -20.17 -33.78
CA ARG A 120 -8.96 -19.65 -35.16
C ARG A 120 -8.41 -20.66 -36.15
N GLU A 121 -7.33 -21.36 -35.79
CA GLU A 121 -6.70 -22.39 -36.62
C GLU A 121 -7.62 -23.59 -36.82
N GLU A 122 -8.30 -24.03 -35.77
CA GLU A 122 -9.30 -25.11 -35.79
C GLU A 122 -10.63 -24.69 -36.45
N LYS A 123 -10.77 -23.42 -36.85
CA LYS A 123 -12.00 -22.84 -37.44
C LYS A 123 -13.27 -23.09 -36.62
N ILE A 124 -13.14 -23.31 -35.31
CA ILE A 124 -14.28 -23.50 -34.41
C ILE A 124 -15.03 -22.17 -34.31
N GLY A 125 -16.18 -22.09 -34.98
CA GLY A 125 -17.10 -20.94 -34.91
C GLY A 125 -16.84 -19.80 -35.90
N SER A 126 -15.93 -19.93 -36.87
CA SER A 126 -15.66 -18.82 -37.80
C SER A 126 -15.52 -19.24 -39.27
N ILE A 127 -16.66 -19.52 -39.89
CA ILE A 127 -16.89 -18.90 -41.20
C ILE A 127 -17.58 -17.57 -40.85
N SER A 128 -16.80 -16.48 -40.85
CA SER A 128 -17.38 -15.15 -40.69
C SER A 128 -18.18 -14.87 -41.96
N ASP A 129 -19.45 -15.25 -41.95
CA ASP A 129 -20.35 -14.93 -43.04
C ASP A 129 -20.49 -13.41 -43.07
N SER A 130 -20.06 -12.79 -44.18
CA SER A 130 -20.04 -11.33 -44.30
C SER A 130 -21.44 -10.74 -44.14
N LYS A 131 -22.48 -11.53 -44.48
CA LYS A 131 -23.89 -11.22 -44.28
C LYS A 131 -24.23 -11.13 -42.78
N LEU A 132 -23.85 -12.13 -41.99
CA LEU A 132 -24.08 -12.15 -40.54
C LEU A 132 -23.29 -11.05 -39.82
N LYS A 133 -22.09 -10.70 -40.31
CA LYS A 133 -21.32 -9.57 -39.76
C LYS A 133 -22.10 -8.27 -39.85
N LYS A 134 -22.69 -7.95 -41.01
CA LYS A 134 -23.52 -6.75 -41.17
C LYS A 134 -24.72 -6.74 -40.22
N ILE A 135 -25.38 -7.89 -40.05
CA ILE A 135 -26.53 -8.03 -39.14
C ILE A 135 -26.11 -7.79 -37.68
N ARG A 136 -25.01 -8.39 -37.23
CA ARG A 136 -24.47 -8.21 -35.86
C ARG A 136 -24.08 -6.76 -35.59
N THR A 137 -23.42 -6.09 -36.55
CA THR A 137 -23.12 -4.65 -36.42
C THR A 137 -24.39 -3.82 -36.35
N SER A 138 -25.46 -4.19 -37.07
CA SER A 138 -26.73 -3.47 -37.06
C SER A 138 -27.55 -3.65 -35.78
N LEU A 139 -27.33 -4.77 -35.05
CA LEU A 139 -27.90 -5.01 -33.73
C LEU A 139 -27.20 -4.18 -32.64
N PHE A 140 -25.89 -3.96 -32.79
CA PHE A 140 -25.13 -3.07 -31.93
C PHE A 140 -25.51 -1.61 -32.23
N GLY A 141 -26.14 -0.93 -31.27
CA GLY A 141 -26.64 0.45 -31.47
C GLY A 141 -28.15 0.60 -31.70
N ARG A 142 -28.91 -0.50 -31.88
CA ARG A 142 -30.38 -0.44 -31.74
C ARG A 142 -30.76 -0.49 -30.26
N LYS A 143 -31.58 0.47 -29.80
CA LYS A 143 -32.26 0.38 -28.50
C LYS A 143 -33.31 -0.73 -28.58
N LEU A 144 -32.92 -1.93 -28.16
CA LEU A 144 -33.80 -3.08 -28.07
C LEU A 144 -34.53 -3.01 -26.73
N LYS A 145 -35.86 -2.90 -26.76
CA LYS A 145 -36.67 -3.02 -25.55
C LYS A 145 -36.68 -4.49 -25.13
N ILE A 146 -36.17 -4.77 -23.93
CA ILE A 146 -36.20 -6.10 -23.34
C ILE A 146 -37.50 -6.22 -22.57
N ASP A 147 -38.55 -6.68 -23.25
CA ASP A 147 -39.79 -7.06 -22.54
C ASP A 147 -39.56 -8.33 -21.74
N SER A 148 -40.16 -8.44 -20.56
CA SER A 148 -40.06 -9.60 -19.66
C SER A 148 -40.48 -10.92 -20.33
N ASN A 149 -41.34 -10.86 -21.35
CA ASN A 149 -41.79 -12.02 -22.13
C ASN A 149 -40.88 -12.36 -23.32
N GLY A 150 -39.86 -11.55 -23.63
CA GLY A 150 -38.92 -11.82 -24.73
C GLY A 150 -39.53 -11.89 -26.13
N ALA A 151 -40.77 -11.42 -26.30
CA ALA A 151 -41.50 -11.46 -27.57
C ALA A 151 -40.79 -10.63 -28.65
N ALA A 152 -40.41 -9.39 -28.32
CA ALA A 152 -39.65 -8.51 -29.21
C ALA A 152 -38.31 -9.11 -29.64
N ILE A 153 -37.60 -9.78 -28.73
CA ILE A 153 -36.33 -10.46 -29.02
C ILE A 153 -36.55 -11.61 -30.01
N THR A 154 -37.61 -12.40 -29.79
CA THR A 154 -37.95 -13.53 -30.67
C THR A 154 -38.35 -13.06 -32.06
N GLU A 155 -39.12 -11.97 -32.16
CA GLU A 155 -39.54 -11.42 -33.45
C GLU A 155 -38.34 -10.87 -34.24
N ILE A 156 -37.43 -10.15 -33.58
CA ILE A 156 -36.23 -9.59 -34.20
C ILE A 156 -35.27 -10.70 -34.63
N ALA A 157 -35.08 -11.72 -33.79
CA ALA A 157 -34.28 -12.90 -34.12
C ALA A 157 -34.83 -13.62 -35.37
N ARG A 158 -36.16 -13.77 -35.45
CA ARG A 158 -36.84 -14.36 -36.62
C ARG A 158 -36.68 -13.48 -37.87
N LYS A 159 -36.86 -12.16 -37.74
CA LYS A 159 -36.79 -11.22 -38.88
C LYS A 159 -35.38 -11.14 -39.47
N LEU A 160 -34.36 -11.24 -38.64
CA LEU A 160 -32.95 -11.14 -39.03
C LEU A 160 -32.29 -12.51 -39.25
N SER A 161 -33.03 -13.61 -39.10
CA SER A 161 -32.52 -14.98 -39.18
C SER A 161 -31.27 -15.21 -38.32
N VAL A 162 -31.26 -14.67 -37.11
CA VAL A 162 -30.18 -14.81 -36.11
C VAL A 162 -30.68 -15.52 -34.87
N SER A 163 -29.76 -16.11 -34.11
CA SER A 163 -30.12 -16.79 -32.86
C SER A 163 -30.66 -15.80 -31.83
N LYS A 164 -31.64 -16.25 -31.02
CA LYS A 164 -32.19 -15.43 -29.92
C LYS A 164 -31.09 -14.99 -28.94
N GLY A 165 -30.08 -15.83 -28.72
CA GLY A 165 -28.94 -15.56 -27.86
C GLY A 165 -28.10 -14.38 -28.34
N GLU A 166 -27.87 -14.25 -29.66
CA GLU A 166 -27.13 -13.10 -30.22
C GLU A 166 -27.89 -11.78 -30.02
N VAL A 167 -29.21 -11.79 -30.22
CA VAL A 167 -30.06 -10.61 -29.99
C VAL A 167 -30.09 -10.25 -28.51
N HIS A 168 -30.18 -11.25 -27.62
CA HIS A 168 -30.16 -11.04 -26.17
C HIS A 168 -28.81 -10.49 -25.68
N LEU A 169 -27.71 -11.02 -26.21
CA LEU A 169 -26.36 -10.53 -25.91
C LEU A 169 -26.18 -9.08 -26.37
N ALA A 170 -26.62 -8.75 -27.59
CA ALA A 170 -26.57 -7.39 -28.11
C ALA A 170 -27.38 -6.41 -27.23
N ALA A 171 -28.58 -6.80 -26.81
CA ALA A 171 -29.41 -6.00 -25.92
C ALA A 171 -28.72 -5.75 -24.57
N LYS A 172 -28.12 -6.78 -23.97
CA LYS A 172 -27.37 -6.66 -22.70
C LYS A 172 -26.14 -5.75 -22.84
N LEU A 173 -25.39 -5.87 -23.92
CA LEU A 173 -24.22 -5.03 -24.18
C LEU A 173 -24.61 -3.55 -24.39
N ASN A 174 -25.73 -3.28 -25.07
CA ASN A 174 -26.24 -1.92 -25.22
C ASN A 174 -26.63 -1.30 -23.87
N LEU A 175 -27.29 -2.05 -22.97
CA LEU A 175 -27.60 -1.58 -21.61
C LEU A 175 -26.34 -1.25 -20.81
N LEU A 176 -25.34 -2.13 -20.84
CA LEU A 176 -24.06 -1.89 -20.16
C LEU A 176 -23.32 -0.69 -20.73
N TYR A 177 -23.38 -0.47 -22.04
CA TYR A 177 -22.76 0.69 -22.69
C TYR A 177 -23.46 1.99 -22.28
N GLU A 178 -24.79 2.02 -22.21
CA GLU A 178 -25.55 3.18 -21.75
C GLU A 178 -25.28 3.53 -20.28
N GLN A 179 -25.01 2.54 -19.42
CA GLN A 179 -24.66 2.77 -18.00
C GLN A 179 -23.26 3.36 -17.78
N ASN A 180 -22.33 3.18 -18.72
CA ASN A 180 -20.95 3.67 -18.62
C ASN A 180 -20.72 5.03 -19.30
N LYS A 181 -21.78 5.66 -19.81
CA LYS A 181 -21.75 6.97 -20.47
C LYS A 181 -22.31 8.03 -19.53
#